data_AF-A0A8C3Q5Z4-F1
#
_entry.id   AF-A0A8C3Q5Z4-F1
#
_cell.length_a   1.000
_cell.length_b   1.000
_cell.length_c   1.000
_cell.angle_alpha   90.00
_cell.angle_beta   90.00
_cell.angle_gamma   90.00
#
_symmetry.space_group_name_H-M   'P 1'
#
loop_
_entity.id
_entity.type
_entity.pdbx_description
1 polymer ?
#
loop_
_entity_poly.entity_id
_entity_poly.type
_entity_poly.pdbx_seq_one_letter_code
_entity_poly.pdbx_strand_id
1 'polypeptide(L)'
;MVQCWPLHGHWCSHQLSDSLVSQIWRSPSPSYSCPSYLSRFYSDSPRCGLTWRLHEFLRTLIMPLKYIFGIQIVVKGKENLRTKKPFVLVLNHQTSLDILVMMEILPRRCVPIAKKEILYMGTFGLACWLAGVIFIDRKRREESIGTLTEVAHSLHKDNLRVLIFPEGTRNHGGSMLPFKRGAFQLAVKAQVPIIPVVLSSYDNFYNQKEKKFTPGKMTIQILPEVETLGLGPDDVPKLTEQVRDSMLSTLHMSTGLGGFFGIFSLPFKLWKILLSGLSASSKCKRDMSGGSETRGKLQEYAA
;
A
#
# COMPACT_ATOMS: atom_id res chain seq x y z
N MET A 1 65.84 9.24 -43.66
CA MET A 1 66.26 10.55 -43.11
C MET A 1 65.24 10.88 -42.02
N VAL A 2 65.51 10.60 -40.72
CA VAL A 2 66.43 11.31 -39.80
C VAL A 2 65.83 12.71 -39.53
N GLN A 3 65.38 13.11 -38.32
CA GLN A 3 65.88 12.98 -36.93
C GLN A 3 64.68 12.94 -35.93
N CYS A 4 64.60 12.12 -34.86
CA CYS A 4 65.35 12.07 -33.57
C CYS A 4 65.26 13.38 -32.74
N TRP A 5 65.03 13.47 -31.42
CA TRP A 5 64.64 12.62 -30.25
C TRP A 5 64.52 13.59 -29.02
N PRO A 6 64.66 13.23 -27.72
CA PRO A 6 63.68 12.75 -26.71
C PRO A 6 63.51 13.67 -25.46
N LEU A 7 62.70 13.27 -24.46
CA LEU A 7 63.19 12.95 -23.09
C LEU A 7 62.10 12.35 -22.18
N HIS A 8 62.49 11.21 -21.59
CA HIS A 8 62.04 10.41 -20.43
C HIS A 8 60.96 10.93 -19.45
N GLY A 9 60.18 10.06 -18.76
CA GLY A 9 60.62 8.77 -18.24
C GLY A 9 59.55 7.73 -17.87
N HIS A 10 60.06 6.51 -17.78
CA HIS A 10 59.43 5.27 -17.35
C HIS A 10 58.91 5.34 -15.91
N TRP A 11 57.85 4.59 -15.60
CA TRP A 11 57.91 3.49 -14.62
C TRP A 11 56.90 2.40 -14.99
N CYS A 12 57.33 1.16 -14.73
CA CYS A 12 56.90 -0.07 -15.36
C CYS A 12 55.65 -0.69 -14.70
N SER A 13 54.92 -1.41 -15.55
CA SER A 13 53.81 -2.32 -15.29
C SER A 13 54.12 -3.42 -14.28
N HIS A 14 53.14 -3.72 -13.43
CA HIS A 14 52.87 -5.11 -13.04
C HIS A 14 51.47 -5.49 -13.54
N GLN A 15 51.47 -6.34 -14.57
CA GLN A 15 50.31 -7.10 -15.03
C GLN A 15 49.78 -7.97 -13.88
N LEU A 16 48.51 -7.79 -13.53
CA LEU A 16 47.67 -8.88 -13.06
C LEU A 16 46.54 -9.03 -14.08
N SER A 17 46.39 -10.26 -14.54
CA SER A 17 45.70 -10.70 -15.75
C SER A 17 44.24 -10.24 -15.88
N ASP A 18 43.94 -9.56 -16.99
CA ASP A 18 42.61 -9.21 -17.51
C ASP A 18 41.71 -10.42 -17.92
N SER A 19 42.08 -11.64 -17.56
CA SER A 19 41.36 -12.86 -17.98
C SER A 19 40.19 -13.25 -17.07
N LEU A 20 40.15 -12.80 -15.82
CA LEU A 20 39.04 -13.10 -14.88
C LEU A 20 37.91 -12.06 -14.91
N VAL A 21 38.23 -10.80 -15.20
CA VAL A 21 37.22 -9.72 -15.27
C VAL A 21 36.48 -9.75 -16.62
N SER A 22 37.17 -10.06 -17.72
CA SER A 22 36.53 -10.07 -19.06
C SER A 22 35.66 -11.30 -19.34
N GLN A 23 35.83 -12.41 -18.61
CA GLN A 23 34.95 -13.59 -18.72
C GLN A 23 33.63 -13.45 -17.97
N ILE A 24 33.52 -12.52 -17.01
CA ILE A 24 32.26 -12.22 -16.30
C ILE A 24 31.31 -11.36 -17.17
N TRP A 25 31.82 -10.67 -18.19
CA TRP A 25 31.09 -9.62 -18.91
C TRP A 25 30.82 -9.87 -20.40
N ARG A 26 30.89 -11.13 -20.87
CA ARG A 26 30.33 -11.52 -22.18
C ARG A 26 29.00 -12.24 -21.98
N SER A 27 27.92 -11.48 -21.89
CA SER A 27 26.56 -12.02 -21.89
C SER A 27 26.05 -12.29 -23.31
N PRO A 28 25.74 -13.53 -23.70
CA PRO A 28 24.71 -13.76 -24.71
C PRO A 28 23.36 -13.45 -24.05
N SER A 29 22.50 -12.68 -24.73
CA SER A 29 21.15 -12.34 -24.29
C SER A 29 20.27 -13.59 -24.16
N PRO A 30 19.79 -13.98 -22.96
CA PRO A 30 18.72 -14.94 -22.84
C PRO A 30 17.40 -14.21 -22.53
N SER A 31 16.32 -14.73 -23.09
CA SER A 31 14.95 -14.47 -22.66
C SER A 31 14.84 -14.72 -21.14
N TYR A 32 14.78 -13.63 -20.37
CA TYR A 32 14.58 -13.70 -18.92
C TYR A 32 13.12 -13.95 -18.62
N SER A 33 12.71 -15.22 -18.63
CA SER A 33 11.64 -15.67 -17.73
C SER A 33 12.08 -15.32 -16.30
N CYS A 34 11.21 -14.67 -15.53
CA CYS A 34 11.48 -14.29 -14.13
C CYS A 34 12.10 -15.51 -13.40
N PRO A 35 13.35 -15.43 -12.93
CA PRO A 35 13.95 -16.58 -12.27
C PRO A 35 13.14 -16.93 -11.03
N SER A 36 12.88 -18.23 -10.84
CA SER A 36 12.28 -18.92 -9.69
C SER A 36 12.95 -18.64 -8.32
N TYR A 37 13.80 -17.62 -8.25
CA TYR A 37 14.51 -17.17 -7.06
C TYR A 37 13.61 -16.35 -6.13
N LEU A 38 12.61 -15.62 -6.66
CA LEU A 38 11.67 -14.83 -5.85
C LEU A 38 10.68 -15.70 -5.08
N SER A 39 10.12 -16.73 -5.73
CA SER A 39 9.27 -17.72 -5.05
C SER A 39 10.02 -18.50 -3.98
N ARG A 40 11.30 -18.85 -4.20
CA ARG A 40 12.13 -19.55 -3.19
C ARG A 40 12.64 -18.65 -2.06
N PHE A 41 12.67 -17.33 -2.24
CA PHE A 41 13.05 -16.37 -1.19
C PHE A 41 11.98 -16.25 -0.09
N TYR A 42 10.71 -16.47 -0.42
CA TYR A 42 9.58 -16.35 0.50
C TYR A 42 8.91 -17.67 0.87
N SER A 43 8.91 -18.66 -0.04
CA SER A 43 8.19 -19.94 0.14
C SER A 43 8.74 -20.81 1.28
N ASP A 44 10.01 -20.67 1.65
CA ASP A 44 10.65 -21.49 2.69
C ASP A 44 11.73 -20.67 3.42
N SER A 45 11.44 -19.83 4.43
CA SER A 45 12.54 -19.48 5.36
C SER A 45 12.20 -18.93 6.76
N PRO A 46 13.03 -19.27 7.76
CA PRO A 46 13.21 -18.58 9.04
C PRO A 46 13.53 -17.06 8.96
N ARG A 47 13.60 -16.45 7.77
CA ARG A 47 14.09 -15.06 7.59
C ARG A 47 13.02 -14.00 7.80
N CYS A 48 11.73 -14.33 7.93
CA CYS A 48 10.71 -13.37 8.41
C CYS A 48 11.09 -12.74 9.78
N GLY A 49 11.84 -13.48 10.61
CA GLY A 49 12.38 -12.94 11.87
C GLY A 49 13.58 -12.03 11.66
N LEU A 50 14.47 -12.36 10.70
CA LEU A 50 15.65 -11.57 10.39
C LEU A 50 15.30 -10.25 9.68
N THR A 51 14.35 -10.28 8.75
CA THR A 51 13.82 -9.07 8.09
C THR A 51 13.13 -8.16 9.09
N TRP A 52 12.37 -8.73 10.03
CA TRP A 52 11.76 -7.94 11.11
C TRP A 52 12.79 -7.34 12.06
N ARG A 53 13.83 -8.09 12.45
CA ARG A 53 14.93 -7.56 13.27
C ARG A 53 15.67 -6.43 12.58
N LEU A 54 15.91 -6.55 11.28
CA LEU A 54 16.50 -5.48 10.50
C LEU A 54 15.55 -4.27 10.41
N HIS A 55 14.25 -4.49 10.21
CA HIS A 55 13.27 -3.41 10.26
C HIS A 55 13.26 -2.69 11.61
N GLU A 56 13.31 -3.41 12.73
CA GLU A 56 13.39 -2.79 14.07
C GLU A 56 14.69 -2.02 14.28
N PHE A 57 15.80 -2.54 13.76
CA PHE A 57 17.09 -1.84 13.78
C PHE A 57 17.03 -0.55 12.96
N LEU A 58 16.53 -0.61 11.72
CA LEU A 58 16.35 0.54 10.85
C LEU A 58 15.36 1.55 11.45
N ARG A 59 14.26 1.09 12.06
CA ARG A 59 13.30 1.93 12.79
C ARG A 59 14.01 2.66 13.93
N THR A 60 14.80 1.96 14.73
CA THR A 60 15.55 2.57 15.86
C THR A 60 16.55 3.62 15.37
N LEU A 61 17.17 3.40 14.21
CA LEU A 61 18.12 4.34 13.61
C LEU A 61 17.43 5.57 12.99
N ILE A 62 16.30 5.37 12.30
CA ILE A 62 15.64 6.38 11.47
C ILE A 62 14.66 7.23 12.28
N MET A 63 13.92 6.64 13.22
CA MET A 63 12.87 7.34 13.97
C MET A 63 13.34 8.55 14.79
N PRO A 64 14.57 8.59 15.35
CA PRO A 64 15.10 9.77 16.02
C PRO A 64 15.17 11.02 15.13
N LEU A 65 15.29 10.85 13.81
CA LEU A 65 15.31 11.96 12.85
C LEU A 65 14.05 12.81 12.95
N LYS A 66 12.89 12.23 13.31
CA LYS A 66 11.66 13.01 13.47
C LYS A 66 11.80 14.06 14.58
N TYR A 67 12.55 13.78 15.65
CA TYR A 67 12.77 14.74 16.73
C TYR A 67 13.77 15.82 16.32
N ILE A 68 14.81 15.44 15.57
CA ILE A 68 15.81 16.38 15.03
C ILE A 68 15.14 17.39 14.08
N PHE A 69 14.20 16.93 13.25
CA PHE A 69 13.47 17.78 12.30
C PHE A 69 12.19 18.40 12.89
N GLY A 70 11.86 18.15 14.17
CA GLY A 70 10.64 18.69 14.80
C GLY A 70 9.33 18.17 14.18
N ILE A 71 9.33 16.96 13.62
CA ILE A 71 8.19 16.33 12.96
C ILE A 71 7.38 15.52 13.99
N GLN A 72 6.19 15.99 14.32
CA GLN A 72 5.23 15.27 15.14
C GLN A 72 4.35 14.35 14.27
N ILE A 73 4.57 13.04 14.39
CA ILE A 73 3.74 12.03 13.71
C ILE A 73 2.55 11.66 14.60
N VAL A 74 1.33 11.84 14.07
CA VAL A 74 0.08 11.45 14.74
C VAL A 74 -0.63 10.38 13.92
N VAL A 75 -0.80 9.20 14.51
CA VAL A 75 -1.47 8.06 13.87
C VAL A 75 -2.90 7.94 14.38
N LYS A 76 -3.86 7.96 13.47
CA LYS A 76 -5.29 7.68 13.71
C LYS A 76 -5.67 6.35 13.05
N GLY A 77 -6.60 5.59 13.64
CA GLY A 77 -7.07 4.33 13.07
C GLY A 77 -6.13 3.13 13.27
N LYS A 78 -5.22 3.19 14.26
CA LYS A 78 -4.21 2.15 14.49
C LYS A 78 -4.82 0.77 14.80
N GLU A 79 -6.04 0.77 15.32
CA GLU A 79 -6.87 -0.42 15.56
C GLU A 79 -7.14 -1.23 14.28
N ASN A 80 -7.23 -0.57 13.11
CA ASN A 80 -7.48 -1.25 11.83
C ASN A 80 -6.30 -2.14 11.40
N LEU A 81 -5.08 -1.89 11.91
CA LEU A 81 -3.91 -2.74 11.65
C LEU A 81 -3.74 -3.90 12.64
N ARG A 82 -4.63 -4.04 13.64
CA ARG A 82 -4.52 -5.11 14.66
C ARG A 82 -4.96 -6.49 14.15
N THR A 83 -5.36 -6.61 12.89
CA THR A 83 -5.77 -7.87 12.29
C THR A 83 -4.60 -8.84 12.11
N LYS A 84 -4.83 -10.10 12.49
CA LYS A 84 -3.87 -11.20 12.28
C LYS A 84 -3.94 -11.78 10.86
N LYS A 85 -4.98 -11.45 10.10
CA LYS A 85 -5.19 -11.90 8.72
C LYS A 85 -4.22 -11.22 7.75
N PRO A 86 -3.94 -11.82 6.57
CA PRO A 86 -3.23 -11.17 5.49
C PRO A 86 -4.09 -10.04 4.89
N PHE A 87 -3.44 -8.98 4.40
CA PHE A 87 -4.08 -7.85 3.75
C PHE A 87 -3.10 -7.10 2.85
N VAL A 88 -3.66 -6.29 1.94
CA VAL A 88 -2.90 -5.34 1.12
C VAL A 88 -3.07 -3.94 1.70
N LEU A 89 -1.97 -3.33 2.13
CA LEU A 89 -1.91 -1.96 2.60
C LEU A 89 -1.64 -1.03 1.42
N VAL A 90 -2.49 -0.03 1.21
CA VAL A 90 -2.33 0.97 0.14
C VAL A 90 -2.15 2.36 0.71
N LEU A 91 -1.16 3.10 0.22
CA LEU A 91 -0.82 4.44 0.71
C LEU A 91 -0.66 5.43 -0.43
N ASN A 92 -1.06 6.68 -0.22
CA ASN A 92 -0.64 7.75 -1.13
C ASN A 92 0.87 8.01 -0.98
N HIS A 93 1.51 8.40 -2.09
CA HIS A 93 2.96 8.56 -2.17
C HIS A 93 3.32 10.01 -2.51
N GLN A 94 3.92 10.73 -1.57
CA GLN A 94 4.20 12.15 -1.74
C GLN A 94 5.68 12.45 -1.83
N THR A 95 6.47 11.94 -0.89
CA THR A 95 7.89 12.30 -0.78
C THR A 95 8.75 11.11 -0.40
N SER A 96 10.07 11.31 -0.32
CA SER A 96 10.96 10.30 0.28
C SER A 96 10.77 10.17 1.80
N LEU A 97 10.15 11.14 2.48
CA LEU A 97 9.87 11.09 3.91
C LEU A 97 8.76 10.10 4.25
N ASP A 98 8.05 9.57 3.26
CA ASP A 98 7.11 8.47 3.42
C ASP A 98 7.78 7.23 4.05
N ILE A 99 9.12 7.11 3.97
CA ILE A 99 9.87 6.07 4.70
C ILE A 99 9.71 6.19 6.24
N LEU A 100 9.62 7.41 6.79
CA LEU A 100 9.39 7.63 8.23
C LEU A 100 8.02 7.11 8.64
N VAL A 101 7.02 7.35 7.80
CA VAL A 101 5.66 6.84 7.98
C VAL A 101 5.68 5.31 7.94
N MET A 102 6.34 4.72 6.95
CA MET A 102 6.48 3.26 6.85
C MET A 102 7.10 2.70 8.13
N MET A 103 8.22 3.23 8.61
CA MET A 103 8.86 2.76 9.86
C MET A 103 7.94 2.88 11.08
N GLU A 104 7.00 3.83 11.09
CA GLU A 104 6.06 4.02 12.20
C GLU A 104 4.92 3.00 12.20
N ILE A 105 4.31 2.74 11.04
CA ILE A 105 3.05 1.97 10.93
C ILE A 105 3.20 0.56 10.37
N LEU A 106 4.36 0.19 9.81
CA LEU A 106 4.53 -1.10 9.13
C LEU A 106 4.27 -2.26 10.11
N PRO A 107 3.25 -3.11 9.86
CA PRO A 107 2.94 -4.22 10.73
C PRO A 107 3.95 -5.36 10.58
N ARG A 108 3.98 -6.28 11.55
CA ARG A 108 4.84 -7.47 11.47
C ARG A 108 4.53 -8.29 10.22
N ARG A 109 5.59 -8.82 9.59
CA ARG A 109 5.50 -9.60 8.34
C ARG A 109 4.83 -8.83 7.19
N CYS A 110 5.05 -7.52 7.13
CA CYS A 110 4.62 -6.70 6.01
C CYS A 110 5.78 -6.42 5.07
N VAL A 111 5.55 -6.69 3.79
CA VAL A 111 6.55 -6.63 2.73
C VAL A 111 6.19 -5.50 1.76
N PRO A 112 7.00 -4.44 1.65
CA PRO A 112 6.80 -3.39 0.66
C PRO A 112 7.12 -3.86 -0.76
N ILE A 113 6.36 -3.37 -1.72
CA ILE A 113 6.65 -3.51 -3.15
C ILE A 113 7.24 -2.21 -3.69
N ALA A 114 8.43 -2.29 -4.26
CA ALA A 114 9.21 -1.16 -4.76
C ALA A 114 9.59 -1.33 -6.24
N LYS A 115 10.04 -0.22 -6.85
CA LYS A 115 10.55 -0.21 -8.22
C LYS A 115 11.92 -0.91 -8.29
N LYS A 116 12.17 -1.74 -9.30
CA LYS A 116 13.45 -2.48 -9.48
C LYS A 116 14.69 -1.58 -9.39
N GLU A 117 14.60 -0.35 -9.88
CA GLU A 117 15.72 0.59 -9.87
C GLU A 117 16.17 0.99 -8.45
N ILE A 118 15.31 0.86 -7.44
CA ILE A 118 15.66 1.14 -6.03
C ILE A 118 16.72 0.15 -5.52
N LEU A 119 16.75 -1.08 -6.06
CA LEU A 119 17.77 -2.07 -5.71
C LEU A 119 19.19 -1.56 -6.01
N TYR A 120 19.35 -0.70 -7.02
CA TYR A 120 20.65 -0.19 -7.46
C TYR A 120 21.06 1.13 -6.76
N MET A 121 20.30 1.61 -5.78
CA MET A 121 20.62 2.81 -5.00
C MET A 121 21.67 2.53 -3.89
N GLY A 122 22.73 1.78 -4.22
CA GLY A 122 23.84 1.47 -3.31
C GLY A 122 23.39 0.85 -1.98
N THR A 123 23.85 1.43 -0.87
CA THR A 123 23.54 0.95 0.50
C THR A 123 22.06 0.95 0.81
N PHE A 124 21.29 1.91 0.28
CA PHE A 124 19.84 1.95 0.46
C PHE A 124 19.13 0.79 -0.24
N GLY A 125 19.56 0.47 -1.47
CA GLY A 125 19.05 -0.67 -2.23
C GLY A 125 19.36 -1.99 -1.53
N LEU A 126 20.58 -2.15 -1.01
CA LEU A 126 20.99 -3.31 -0.22
C LEU A 126 20.17 -3.45 1.07
N ALA A 127 19.94 -2.35 1.80
CA ALA A 127 19.11 -2.37 3.01
C ALA A 127 17.66 -2.78 2.70
N CYS A 128 17.09 -2.27 1.61
CA CYS A 128 15.76 -2.67 1.15
C CYS A 128 15.70 -4.17 0.79
N TRP A 129 16.72 -4.66 0.09
CA TRP A 129 16.82 -6.09 -0.26
C TRP A 129 16.92 -6.99 0.98
N LEU A 130 17.80 -6.63 1.93
CA LEU A 130 17.94 -7.35 3.20
C LEU A 130 16.68 -7.27 4.07
N ALA A 131 15.91 -6.18 3.98
CA ALA A 131 14.65 -6.00 4.68
C ALA A 131 13.50 -6.81 4.03
N GLY A 132 13.74 -7.46 2.89
CA GLY A 132 12.74 -8.23 2.17
C GLY A 132 11.76 -7.34 1.41
N VAL A 133 12.22 -6.27 0.77
CA VAL A 133 11.40 -5.50 -0.19
C VAL A 133 11.30 -6.29 -1.49
N ILE A 134 10.10 -6.36 -2.07
CA ILE A 134 9.88 -6.98 -3.38
C ILE A 134 10.05 -5.94 -4.47
N PHE A 135 10.91 -6.24 -5.43
CA PHE A 135 11.26 -5.33 -6.52
C PHE A 135 10.54 -5.73 -7.81
N ILE A 136 9.82 -4.79 -8.41
CA ILE A 136 9.06 -5.01 -9.65
C ILE A 136 9.61 -4.12 -10.78
N ASP A 137 9.80 -4.73 -11.95
CA ASP A 137 10.13 -4.02 -13.19
C ASP A 137 8.87 -3.55 -13.93
N ARG A 138 8.53 -2.28 -13.74
CA ARG A 138 7.34 -1.67 -14.34
C ARG A 138 7.41 -1.56 -15.87
N LYS A 139 8.58 -1.73 -16.49
CA LYS A 139 8.73 -1.77 -17.95
C LYS A 139 8.36 -3.13 -18.52
N ARG A 140 8.48 -4.19 -17.72
CA ARG A 140 8.14 -5.57 -18.09
C ARG A 140 6.85 -6.00 -17.40
N ARG A 141 5.73 -5.72 -18.06
CA ARG A 141 4.40 -5.92 -17.50
C ARG A 141 4.09 -7.39 -17.20
N GLU A 142 4.45 -8.30 -18.08
CA GLU A 142 4.23 -9.75 -17.89
C GLU A 142 5.01 -10.28 -16.67
N GLU A 143 6.28 -9.92 -16.56
CA GLU A 143 7.14 -10.28 -15.42
C GLU A 143 6.54 -9.77 -14.10
N SER A 144 6.09 -8.51 -14.08
CA SER A 144 5.43 -7.89 -12.92
C SER A 144 4.16 -8.65 -12.49
N ILE A 145 3.37 -9.12 -13.45
CA ILE A 145 2.14 -9.88 -13.19
C ILE A 145 2.48 -11.26 -12.62
N GLY A 146 3.54 -11.90 -13.13
CA GLY A 146 4.09 -13.14 -12.57
C GLY A 146 4.48 -12.97 -11.11
N THR A 147 5.28 -11.95 -10.79
CA THR A 147 5.68 -11.66 -9.40
C THR A 147 4.48 -11.39 -8.49
N LEU A 148 3.51 -10.56 -8.93
CA LEU A 148 2.30 -10.31 -8.13
C LEU A 148 1.47 -11.57 -7.91
N THR A 149 1.46 -12.51 -8.87
CA THR A 149 0.79 -13.79 -8.71
C THR A 149 1.45 -14.65 -7.63
N GLU A 150 2.79 -14.74 -7.62
CA GLU A 150 3.51 -15.45 -6.57
C GLU A 150 3.25 -14.83 -5.18
N VAL A 151 3.25 -13.50 -5.11
CA VAL A 151 2.90 -12.77 -3.87
C VAL A 151 1.49 -13.10 -3.41
N ALA A 152 0.53 -13.24 -4.33
CA ALA A 152 -0.84 -13.63 -3.99
C ALA A 152 -0.89 -14.99 -3.28
N HIS A 153 -0.08 -15.96 -3.71
CA HIS A 153 0.02 -17.26 -3.06
C HIS A 153 0.67 -17.19 -1.67
N SER A 154 1.75 -16.41 -1.53
CA SER A 154 2.44 -16.24 -0.25
C SER A 154 1.65 -15.45 0.80
N LEU A 155 0.72 -14.58 0.41
CA LEU A 155 -0.16 -13.85 1.35
C LEU A 155 -0.85 -14.82 2.32
N HIS A 156 -1.48 -15.88 1.81
CA HIS A 156 -2.14 -16.88 2.65
C HIS A 156 -1.18 -17.90 3.24
N LYS A 157 -0.29 -18.46 2.42
CA LYS A 157 0.63 -19.53 2.86
C LYS A 157 1.48 -19.10 4.06
N ASP A 158 2.01 -17.87 4.01
CA ASP A 158 3.02 -17.39 4.95
C ASP A 158 2.45 -16.33 5.93
N ASN A 159 1.14 -16.04 5.84
CA ASN A 159 0.44 -14.98 6.56
C ASN A 159 1.14 -13.61 6.44
N LEU A 160 1.46 -13.24 5.20
CA LEU A 160 2.13 -11.99 4.87
C LEU A 160 1.13 -10.86 4.69
N ARG A 161 1.64 -9.65 4.86
CA ARG A 161 0.95 -8.41 4.48
C ARG A 161 1.79 -7.74 3.41
N VAL A 162 1.17 -7.01 2.51
CA VAL A 162 1.90 -6.36 1.41
C VAL A 162 1.60 -4.88 1.42
N LEU A 163 2.63 -4.05 1.29
CA LEU A 163 2.49 -2.59 1.22
C LEU A 163 2.76 -2.11 -0.20
N ILE A 164 1.82 -1.36 -0.77
CA ILE A 164 1.92 -0.83 -2.13
C ILE A 164 1.53 0.65 -2.16
N PHE A 165 2.28 1.43 -2.94
CA PHE A 165 1.91 2.79 -3.32
C PHE A 165 1.22 2.76 -4.70
N PRO A 166 -0.12 2.74 -4.78
CA PRO A 166 -0.84 2.54 -6.05
C PRO A 166 -0.68 3.67 -7.06
N GLU A 167 -0.29 4.89 -6.64
CA GLU A 167 0.06 5.99 -7.57
C GLU A 167 1.25 5.61 -8.48
N GLY A 168 2.16 4.78 -7.95
CA GLY A 168 3.35 4.34 -8.68
C GLY A 168 4.38 5.45 -8.93
N THR A 169 4.20 6.66 -8.42
CA THR A 169 5.21 7.72 -8.40
C THR A 169 4.96 8.62 -7.21
N ARG A 170 5.95 9.44 -6.85
CA ARG A 170 5.81 10.48 -5.83
C ARG A 170 5.03 11.66 -6.38
N ASN A 171 4.13 12.18 -5.56
CA ASN A 171 3.31 13.34 -5.83
C ASN A 171 3.68 14.49 -4.87
N HIS A 172 4.53 15.39 -5.36
CA HIS A 172 5.25 16.38 -4.54
C HIS A 172 4.46 17.67 -4.23
N GLY A 173 3.13 17.60 -4.25
CA GLY A 173 2.26 18.75 -4.04
C GLY A 173 1.07 18.68 -4.99
N GLY A 174 -0.12 18.40 -4.46
CA GLY A 174 -1.36 18.23 -5.22
C GLY A 174 -2.33 17.24 -4.56
N SER A 175 -3.52 17.10 -5.14
CA SER A 175 -4.45 16.00 -4.83
C SER A 175 -3.85 14.65 -5.20
N MET A 176 -4.44 13.55 -4.75
CA MET A 176 -3.99 12.18 -5.05
C MET A 176 -3.98 11.86 -6.56
N LEU A 177 -2.93 11.20 -7.07
CA LEU A 177 -2.86 10.76 -8.47
C LEU A 177 -3.82 9.57 -8.74
N PRO A 178 -4.15 9.30 -10.02
CA PRO A 178 -4.86 8.08 -10.40
C PRO A 178 -4.12 6.82 -9.94
N PHE A 179 -4.88 5.85 -9.45
CA PHE A 179 -4.33 4.61 -8.92
C PHE A 179 -4.11 3.57 -10.01
N LYS A 180 -2.95 2.91 -9.97
CA LYS A 180 -2.67 1.73 -10.78
C LYS A 180 -3.38 0.52 -10.18
N ARG A 181 -3.95 -0.31 -11.07
CA ARG A 181 -4.76 -1.47 -10.69
C ARG A 181 -4.00 -2.63 -10.05
N GLY A 182 -2.66 -2.64 -10.09
CA GLY A 182 -1.86 -3.80 -9.66
C GLY A 182 -2.08 -4.22 -8.21
N ALA A 183 -2.21 -3.27 -7.29
CA ALA A 183 -2.50 -3.56 -5.87
C ALA A 183 -3.88 -4.20 -5.68
N PHE A 184 -4.87 -3.70 -6.42
CA PHE A 184 -6.26 -4.15 -6.35
C PHE A 184 -6.44 -5.52 -7.02
N GLN A 185 -5.74 -5.76 -8.13
CA GLN A 185 -5.67 -7.09 -8.76
C GLN A 185 -5.05 -8.12 -7.81
N LEU A 186 -3.99 -7.75 -7.09
CA LEU A 186 -3.39 -8.62 -6.08
C LEU A 186 -4.39 -8.96 -4.97
N ALA A 187 -5.06 -7.94 -4.41
CA ALA A 187 -6.01 -8.12 -3.32
C ALA A 187 -7.21 -8.99 -3.72
N VAL A 188 -7.78 -8.74 -4.91
CA VAL A 188 -8.88 -9.54 -5.47
C VAL A 188 -8.43 -10.96 -5.79
N LYS A 189 -7.28 -11.14 -6.45
CA LYS A 189 -6.76 -12.49 -6.77
C LYS A 189 -6.48 -13.31 -5.52
N ALA A 190 -5.96 -12.68 -4.47
CA ALA A 190 -5.71 -13.32 -3.19
C ALA A 190 -6.95 -13.39 -2.29
N GLN A 191 -8.06 -12.73 -2.63
CA GLN A 191 -9.25 -12.60 -1.78
C GLN A 191 -8.90 -12.12 -0.36
N VAL A 192 -8.03 -11.11 -0.28
CA VAL A 192 -7.62 -10.47 0.99
C VAL A 192 -8.07 -9.01 1.01
N PRO A 193 -8.45 -8.47 2.18
CA PRO A 193 -8.94 -7.09 2.27
C PRO A 193 -7.83 -6.08 1.97
N ILE A 194 -8.25 -4.88 1.57
CA ILE A 194 -7.40 -3.73 1.36
C ILE A 194 -7.53 -2.79 2.55
N ILE A 195 -6.41 -2.35 3.13
CA ILE A 195 -6.40 -1.32 4.17
C ILE A 195 -5.83 -0.04 3.56
N PRO A 196 -6.65 1.01 3.36
CA PRO A 196 -6.16 2.28 2.87
C PRO A 196 -5.52 3.11 4.00
N VAL A 197 -4.40 3.77 3.72
CA VAL A 197 -3.76 4.72 4.65
C VAL A 197 -3.49 6.03 3.94
N VAL A 198 -3.95 7.11 4.56
CA VAL A 198 -3.82 8.46 4.04
C VAL A 198 -2.78 9.23 4.83
N LEU A 199 -1.78 9.74 4.12
CA LEU A 199 -0.75 10.63 4.61
C LEU A 199 -1.17 12.06 4.29
N SER A 200 -1.24 12.91 5.31
CA SER A 200 -1.50 14.35 5.11
C SER A 200 -0.38 15.01 4.28
N SER A 201 -0.64 16.21 3.76
CA SER A 201 0.40 16.94 3.04
C SER A 201 1.64 17.20 3.91
N TYR A 202 2.81 17.13 3.28
CA TYR A 202 4.10 17.49 3.87
C TYR A 202 4.37 19.01 3.77
N ASP A 203 3.60 19.75 2.95
CA ASP A 203 3.85 21.17 2.61
C ASP A 203 3.90 22.09 3.83
N ASN A 204 3.17 21.74 4.89
CA ASN A 204 3.13 22.53 6.12
C ASN A 204 4.49 22.60 6.85
N PHE A 205 5.40 21.67 6.59
CA PHE A 205 6.65 21.57 7.35
C PHE A 205 7.88 21.18 6.53
N TYR A 206 7.70 20.74 5.29
CA TYR A 206 8.78 20.37 4.39
C TYR A 206 8.62 21.09 3.05
N ASN A 207 9.47 22.08 2.81
CA ASN A 207 9.57 22.72 1.50
C ASN A 207 10.63 21.99 0.69
N GLN A 208 10.19 21.17 -0.26
CA GLN A 208 11.10 20.37 -1.09
C GLN A 208 12.00 21.24 -2.00
N LYS A 209 11.47 22.35 -2.54
CA LYS A 209 12.23 23.24 -3.45
C LYS A 209 13.41 23.88 -2.73
N GLU A 210 13.17 24.34 -1.51
CA GLU A 210 14.19 24.99 -0.68
C GLU A 210 14.98 24.00 0.19
N LYS A 211 14.57 22.72 0.21
CA LYS A 211 15.10 21.67 1.11
C LYS A 211 15.11 22.11 2.59
N LYS A 212 14.11 22.90 2.98
CA LYS A 212 13.97 23.41 4.34
C LYS A 212 12.94 22.60 5.11
N PHE A 213 13.27 22.36 6.37
CA PHE A 213 12.38 21.77 7.35
C PHE A 213 12.01 22.83 8.37
N THR A 214 10.72 22.91 8.67
CA THR A 214 10.21 23.58 9.86
C THR A 214 9.58 22.53 10.77
N PRO A 215 9.48 22.78 12.08
CA PRO A 215 8.70 21.91 12.95
C PRO A 215 7.24 21.85 12.49
N GLY A 216 6.64 20.67 12.54
CA GLY A 216 5.25 20.52 12.11
C GLY A 216 4.69 19.13 12.31
N LYS A 217 3.44 18.95 11.88
CA LYS A 217 2.65 17.78 12.17
C LYS A 217 2.34 16.98 10.91
N MET A 218 2.64 15.69 10.95
CA MET A 218 2.25 14.70 9.95
C MET A 218 1.14 13.82 10.53
N THR A 219 -0.04 13.83 9.90
CA THR A 219 -1.16 12.98 10.32
C THR A 219 -1.28 11.78 9.39
N ILE A 220 -1.26 10.60 9.97
CA ILE A 220 -1.46 9.32 9.29
C ILE A 220 -2.86 8.82 9.67
N GLN A 221 -3.72 8.59 8.68
CA GLN A 221 -5.08 8.07 8.89
C GLN A 221 -5.20 6.69 8.26
N ILE A 222 -5.35 5.68 9.09
CA ILE A 222 -5.57 4.31 8.65
C ILE A 222 -7.08 4.07 8.59
N LEU A 223 -7.61 3.85 7.40
CA LEU A 223 -9.04 3.66 7.16
C LEU A 223 -9.47 2.21 7.45
N PRO A 224 -10.77 1.96 7.65
CA PRO A 224 -11.31 0.61 7.75
C PRO A 224 -10.96 -0.24 6.53
N GLU A 225 -10.91 -1.55 6.74
CA GLU A 225 -10.62 -2.49 5.66
C GLU A 225 -11.75 -2.51 4.62
N VAL A 226 -11.38 -2.63 3.35
CA VAL A 226 -12.29 -2.80 2.23
C VAL A 226 -12.24 -4.27 1.82
N GLU A 227 -13.37 -4.95 1.99
CA GLU A 227 -13.50 -6.37 1.67
C GLU A 227 -13.38 -6.61 0.16
N THR A 228 -12.68 -7.69 -0.20
CA THR A 228 -12.52 -8.14 -1.59
C THR A 228 -13.08 -9.54 -1.82
N LEU A 229 -13.64 -10.16 -0.77
CA LEU A 229 -14.18 -11.51 -0.83
C LEU A 229 -15.37 -11.55 -1.80
N GLY A 230 -15.33 -12.47 -2.76
CA GLY A 230 -16.35 -12.62 -3.80
C GLY A 230 -16.18 -11.67 -4.99
N LEU A 231 -15.24 -10.73 -4.96
CA LEU A 231 -14.97 -9.86 -6.11
C LEU A 231 -14.17 -10.61 -7.18
N GLY A 232 -14.44 -10.28 -8.45
CA GLY A 232 -13.75 -10.79 -9.61
C GLY A 232 -12.85 -9.75 -10.30
N PRO A 233 -12.14 -10.14 -11.37
CA PRO A 233 -11.29 -9.24 -12.15
C PRO A 233 -12.03 -8.01 -12.69
N ASP A 234 -13.32 -8.15 -13.00
CA ASP A 234 -14.17 -7.09 -13.57
C ASP A 234 -14.54 -6.01 -12.53
N ASP A 235 -14.48 -6.33 -11.23
CA ASP A 235 -14.74 -5.38 -10.15
C ASP A 235 -13.54 -4.47 -9.84
N VAL A 236 -12.35 -4.88 -10.28
CA VAL A 236 -11.08 -4.18 -9.97
C VAL A 236 -11.11 -2.69 -10.33
N PRO A 237 -11.60 -2.25 -11.51
CA PRO A 237 -11.66 -0.83 -11.82
C PRO A 237 -12.52 -0.04 -10.83
N LYS A 238 -13.70 -0.58 -10.47
CA LYS A 238 -14.62 0.06 -9.53
C LYS A 238 -14.02 0.11 -8.12
N LEU A 239 -13.44 -0.99 -7.66
CA LEU A 239 -12.74 -1.07 -6.38
C LEU A 239 -11.59 -0.06 -6.29
N THR A 240 -10.82 0.09 -7.38
CA THR A 240 -9.70 1.04 -7.46
C THR A 240 -10.16 2.47 -7.23
N GLU A 241 -11.22 2.91 -7.94
CA GLU A 241 -11.75 4.26 -7.78
C GLU A 241 -12.41 4.46 -6.42
N GLN A 242 -13.19 3.48 -5.94
CA GLN A 242 -13.80 3.56 -4.60
C GLN A 242 -12.77 3.79 -3.49
N VAL A 243 -11.66 3.04 -3.52
CA VAL A 243 -10.59 3.19 -2.53
C VAL A 243 -9.88 4.53 -2.71
N ARG A 244 -9.61 4.95 -3.95
CA ARG A 244 -9.01 6.26 -4.24
C ARG A 244 -9.87 7.41 -3.71
N ASP A 245 -11.17 7.39 -3.94
CA ASP A 245 -12.10 8.44 -3.52
C ASP A 245 -12.26 8.50 -2.00
N SER A 246 -12.29 7.34 -1.33
CA SER A 246 -12.25 7.24 0.14
C SER A 246 -10.95 7.85 0.72
N MET A 247 -9.81 7.56 0.08
CA MET A 247 -8.53 8.14 0.49
C MET A 247 -8.45 9.64 0.19
N LEU A 248 -8.97 10.09 -0.94
CA LEU A 248 -8.95 11.49 -1.35
C LEU A 248 -9.85 12.36 -0.47
N SER A 249 -11.07 11.89 -0.17
CA SER A 249 -11.97 12.58 0.77
C SER A 249 -11.35 12.74 2.15
N THR A 250 -10.73 11.68 2.67
CA THR A 250 -9.98 11.70 3.93
C THR A 250 -8.80 12.69 3.89
N LEU A 251 -8.08 12.76 2.76
CA LEU A 251 -7.00 13.71 2.55
C LEU A 251 -7.50 15.15 2.62
N HIS A 252 -8.60 15.47 1.91
CA HIS A 252 -9.20 16.81 1.92
C HIS A 252 -9.70 17.23 3.30
N MET A 253 -10.32 16.30 4.06
CA MET A 253 -10.72 16.57 5.44
C MET A 253 -9.52 16.87 6.36
N SER A 254 -8.37 16.24 6.10
CA SER A 254 -7.15 16.46 6.88
C SER A 254 -6.45 17.77 6.55
N THR A 255 -6.54 18.25 5.31
CA THR A 255 -6.02 19.55 4.89
C THR A 255 -6.97 20.70 5.25
N GLY A 256 -8.27 20.42 5.40
CA GLY A 256 -9.33 21.39 5.70
C GLY A 256 -9.46 21.85 7.15
N LEU A 257 -8.60 21.40 8.08
CA LEU A 257 -8.59 21.89 9.48
C LEU A 257 -8.07 23.34 9.65
N GLY A 258 -8.00 24.11 8.56
CA GLY A 258 -7.89 25.56 8.53
C GLY A 258 -9.11 26.28 7.91
N GLY A 259 -10.20 25.58 7.60
CA GLY A 259 -11.36 26.16 6.92
C GLY A 259 -12.66 25.48 7.31
N PHE A 260 -13.37 26.10 8.25
CA PHE A 260 -14.73 25.74 8.64
C PHE A 260 -15.65 25.90 7.42
N PHE A 261 -16.05 24.80 6.79
CA PHE A 261 -17.31 24.72 6.04
C PHE A 261 -17.96 23.39 6.37
N GLY A 262 -18.88 23.45 7.35
CA GLY A 262 -19.71 22.33 7.71
C GLY A 262 -20.76 22.08 6.63
N ILE A 263 -20.89 20.83 6.20
CA ILE A 263 -22.15 20.29 5.69
C ILE A 263 -22.30 18.87 6.27
N PHE A 264 -23.20 18.78 7.25
CA PHE A 264 -24.01 17.65 7.68
C PHE A 264 -23.41 16.22 7.61
N SER A 265 -23.08 15.69 8.78
CA SER A 265 -23.36 14.28 9.10
C SER A 265 -24.16 14.24 10.40
N LEU A 266 -25.39 13.72 10.30
CA LEU A 266 -26.39 13.69 11.38
C LEU A 266 -25.87 13.00 12.66
N PRO A 267 -26.32 13.45 13.85
CA PRO A 267 -25.90 12.84 15.11
C PRO A 267 -26.51 11.45 15.31
N PHE A 268 -25.66 10.54 15.78
CA PHE A 268 -25.84 9.12 16.10
C PHE A 268 -27.00 8.74 17.07
N LYS A 269 -27.92 9.67 17.39
CA LYS A 269 -29.01 9.45 18.38
C LYS A 269 -30.30 8.87 17.80
N LEU A 270 -30.39 8.60 16.50
CA LEU A 270 -31.60 8.04 15.86
C LEU A 270 -31.56 6.52 15.58
N TRP A 271 -30.45 5.84 15.87
CA TRP A 271 -30.36 4.37 15.67
C TRP A 271 -30.99 3.55 16.83
N LYS A 272 -31.22 4.17 18.00
CA LYS A 272 -31.79 3.46 19.18
C LYS A 272 -33.31 3.25 19.15
N ILE A 273 -34.02 3.82 18.18
CA ILE A 273 -35.49 3.71 18.09
C ILE A 273 -35.93 2.53 17.18
N LEU A 274 -35.02 1.99 16.36
CA LEU A 274 -35.34 0.90 15.42
C LEU A 274 -34.88 -0.50 15.89
N LEU A 275 -34.29 -0.64 17.08
CA LEU A 275 -33.81 -1.93 17.61
C LEU A 275 -34.27 -2.26 19.04
N SER A 276 -35.29 -1.57 19.56
CA SER A 276 -35.95 -1.92 20.83
C SER A 276 -37.37 -2.47 20.65
N GLY A 277 -37.69 -3.02 19.47
CA GLY A 277 -39.05 -3.47 19.12
C GLY A 277 -39.22 -4.97 18.87
N LEU A 278 -38.23 -5.81 19.17
CA LEU A 278 -38.33 -7.26 18.97
C LEU A 278 -37.71 -8.03 20.13
N SER A 279 -38.46 -8.14 21.22
CA SER A 279 -38.46 -9.34 22.08
C SER A 279 -39.66 -9.32 23.02
N ALA A 280 -40.31 -10.49 23.12
CA ALA A 280 -41.38 -10.88 24.04
C ALA A 280 -42.77 -10.26 23.77
N SER A 281 -43.89 -10.96 23.94
CA SER A 281 -44.23 -12.36 24.21
C SER A 281 -45.77 -12.42 24.24
N SER A 282 -46.33 -13.53 23.77
CA SER A 282 -47.63 -14.13 24.12
C SER A 282 -48.67 -13.34 24.96
N LYS A 283 -49.92 -13.25 24.45
CA LYS A 283 -51.15 -13.79 25.10
C LYS A 283 -52.46 -13.39 24.38
N CYS A 284 -53.11 -14.42 23.83
CA CYS A 284 -54.52 -14.82 23.92
C CYS A 284 -55.60 -13.84 24.48
N LYS A 285 -56.64 -13.59 23.67
CA LYS A 285 -58.11 -13.55 23.98
C LYS A 285 -58.86 -13.35 22.62
N ARG A 286 -59.63 -14.30 22.06
CA ARG A 286 -61.06 -14.63 22.32
C ARG A 286 -61.94 -13.38 22.49
N ASP A 287 -63.06 -13.14 21.80
CA ASP A 287 -64.02 -13.98 21.03
C ASP A 287 -64.92 -13.06 20.15
N MET A 288 -65.81 -13.70 19.38
CA MET A 288 -67.09 -13.21 18.76
C MET A 288 -66.99 -12.73 17.30
N SER A 289 -67.87 -13.02 16.33
CA SER A 289 -68.86 -14.08 16.04
C SER A 289 -69.67 -13.59 14.82
N GLY A 290 -69.96 -14.45 13.84
CA GLY A 290 -70.94 -14.23 12.75
C GLY A 290 -70.42 -13.43 11.55
N GLY A 291 -70.72 -13.73 10.28
CA GLY A 291 -71.69 -14.61 9.63
C GLY A 291 -72.01 -14.01 8.25
N SER A 292 -72.30 -14.86 7.26
CA SER A 292 -72.92 -14.59 5.93
C SER A 292 -72.16 -13.66 4.94
N GLU A 293 -71.72 -14.12 3.76
CA GLU A 293 -72.47 -14.45 2.53
C GLU A 293 -72.62 -13.24 1.57
N THR A 294 -72.60 -13.55 0.26
CA THR A 294 -72.92 -12.73 -0.94
C THR A 294 -71.77 -12.21 -1.84
N ARG A 295 -71.34 -13.11 -2.72
CA ARG A 295 -71.41 -13.03 -4.20
C ARG A 295 -72.06 -11.76 -4.79
N GLY A 296 -71.39 -11.06 -5.73
CA GLY A 296 -72.07 -10.09 -6.62
C GLY A 296 -71.15 -9.21 -7.47
N LYS A 297 -71.39 -9.19 -8.78
CA LYS A 297 -70.64 -8.57 -9.88
C LYS A 297 -70.72 -7.03 -9.94
N LEU A 298 -69.80 -6.41 -10.70
CA LEU A 298 -69.91 -5.24 -11.61
C LEU A 298 -68.45 -4.77 -11.86
N GLN A 299 -67.71 -5.12 -12.92
CA GLN A 299 -67.81 -4.78 -14.35
C GLN A 299 -67.90 -3.27 -14.66
N GLU A 300 -66.96 -2.82 -15.52
CA GLU A 300 -66.91 -1.56 -16.29
C GLU A 300 -66.42 -0.31 -15.51
N TYR A 301 -65.45 0.50 -15.96
CA TYR A 301 -65.09 0.94 -17.32
C TYR A 301 -63.58 1.19 -17.48
N ALA A 302 -63.09 0.90 -18.68
CA ALA A 302 -61.83 1.37 -19.22
C ALA A 302 -61.97 2.81 -19.75
N ALA A 303 -60.94 3.61 -19.54
CA ALA A 303 -60.48 4.72 -20.38
C ALA A 303 -58.98 4.90 -20.15
#